data_AF-A0A140GWG7-F1
#
_entry.id   AF-A0A140GWG7-F1
#
_cell.length_a   1.000
_cell.length_b   1.000
_cell.length_c   1.000
_cell.angle_alpha   90.00
_cell.angle_beta   90.00
_cell.angle_gamma   90.00
#
_symmetry.space_group_name_H-M   'P 1'
#
loop_
_entity.id
_entity.type
_entity.pdbx_description
1 polymer ?
#
loop_
_entity_poly.entity_id
_entity_poly.type
_entity_poly.pdbx_seq_one_letter_code
_entity_poly.pdbx_strand_id
1 'polypeptide(L)'
;MAFERTRKQTGIVPSHLVPLQEIAAQTNSIIGVRPVETVAIGLIEAGHPTKNFHIKGKSANWGPQAGLICTDQAFSKLEKFKHEAPEKLNRANEQVADCIRKNDAVAIPLEISQNRLGELMRLGHIVELAPTEKDGILSFSSKGPSQQVYAFEGKRTSPSADNYLISHEGKPLEVLAEHTGGKALTADYDLHMVAPHLSDYGAEDKLPVPDVAHSVLTQRVDSYRQHHSDPKAYQVPMALSADYESPLHFYEKEDKHLGNASPRIKQMIDLINHRLVGNGEKVVHHNADSGSPATDVAANYPATFFLPTKLGRFDEICMIHDSKEMAELVKTAKDSGYHVPLNPLWEKEVVSIKRTGFSKALRVFNQG
;
A
#
# COMPACT_ATOMS: atom_id res chain seq x y z
N MET A 1 17.60 -17.07 11.28
CA MET A 1 16.35 -17.85 11.04
C MET A 1 15.11 -16.97 10.85
N ALA A 2 14.93 -15.86 11.59
CA ALA A 2 13.79 -14.94 11.38
C ALA A 2 13.87 -14.13 10.08
N PHE A 3 15.01 -13.46 9.82
CA PHE A 3 15.24 -12.70 8.59
C PHE A 3 14.98 -13.50 7.30
N GLU A 4 15.49 -14.74 7.23
CA GLU A 4 15.26 -15.62 6.07
C GLU A 4 13.80 -16.03 5.88
N ARG A 5 12.99 -16.06 6.94
CA ARG A 5 11.54 -16.27 6.82
C ARG A 5 10.87 -15.02 6.27
N THR A 6 11.17 -13.86 6.83
CA THR A 6 10.64 -12.56 6.34
C THR A 6 10.99 -12.34 4.88
N ARG A 7 12.25 -12.56 4.49
CA ARG A 7 12.73 -12.46 3.11
C ARG A 7 11.93 -13.29 2.11
N LYS A 8 11.40 -14.46 2.53
CA LYS A 8 10.63 -15.35 1.65
C LYS A 8 9.14 -15.02 1.58
N GLN A 9 8.64 -14.20 2.50
CA GLN A 9 7.21 -13.94 2.67
C GLN A 9 6.85 -12.49 2.32
N THR A 10 7.78 -11.55 2.47
CA THR A 10 7.59 -10.16 2.05
C THR A 10 7.62 -10.02 0.53
N GLY A 11 6.82 -9.11 -0.02
CA GLY A 11 6.91 -8.69 -1.42
C GLY A 11 7.92 -7.57 -1.67
N ILE A 12 8.69 -7.18 -0.65
CA ILE A 12 9.79 -6.21 -0.81
C ILE A 12 10.97 -6.92 -1.46
N VAL A 13 11.61 -6.26 -2.43
CA VAL A 13 12.77 -6.79 -3.14
C VAL A 13 13.88 -7.13 -2.13
N PRO A 14 14.50 -8.32 -2.19
CA PRO A 14 15.45 -8.76 -1.17
C PRO A 14 16.62 -7.80 -0.93
N SER A 15 17.13 -7.14 -1.97
CA SER A 15 18.22 -6.16 -1.87
C SER A 15 17.80 -4.87 -1.14
N HIS A 16 16.49 -4.59 -1.02
CA HIS A 16 15.97 -3.41 -0.35
C HIS A 16 15.78 -3.60 1.16
N LEU A 17 15.75 -4.84 1.67
CA LEU A 17 15.43 -5.14 3.06
C LEU A 17 16.46 -4.57 4.05
N VAL A 18 17.75 -4.81 3.79
CA VAL A 18 18.83 -4.33 4.67
C VAL A 18 18.95 -2.80 4.61
N PRO A 19 18.97 -2.15 3.42
CA PRO A 19 18.94 -0.69 3.36
C PRO A 19 17.74 -0.04 4.06
N LEU A 20 16.54 -0.62 4.01
CA LEU A 20 15.39 -0.11 4.77
C LEU A 20 15.62 -0.19 6.28
N GLN A 21 16.21 -1.28 6.77
CA GLN A 21 16.59 -1.41 8.18
C GLN A 21 17.68 -0.41 8.58
N GLU A 22 18.67 -0.19 7.71
CA GLU A 22 19.71 0.82 7.95
C GLU A 22 19.11 2.22 8.06
N ILE A 23 18.13 2.57 7.21
CA ILE A 23 17.41 3.85 7.31
C ILE A 23 16.69 3.93 8.64
N ALA A 24 15.97 2.88 9.05
CA ALA A 24 15.29 2.83 10.35
C ALA A 24 16.27 3.10 11.49
N ALA A 25 17.43 2.43 11.49
CA ALA A 25 18.48 2.62 12.50
C ALA A 25 19.10 4.03 12.47
N GLN A 26 19.44 4.56 11.28
CA GLN A 26 20.07 5.87 11.12
C GLN A 26 19.13 7.02 11.51
N THR A 27 17.84 6.89 11.22
CA THR A 27 16.82 7.89 11.53
C THR A 27 16.17 7.66 12.89
N ASN A 28 16.62 6.64 13.64
CA ASN A 28 16.06 6.21 14.92
C ASN A 28 14.52 6.14 14.87
N SER A 29 14.00 5.56 13.80
CA SER A 29 12.57 5.53 13.47
C SER A 29 12.16 4.12 13.08
N ILE A 30 10.97 3.69 13.52
CA ILE A 30 10.35 2.45 13.04
C ILE A 30 9.69 2.74 11.71
N ILE A 31 9.93 1.90 10.70
CA ILE A 31 9.32 2.00 9.38
C ILE A 31 8.48 0.75 9.15
N GLY A 32 7.19 0.92 8.90
CA GLY A 32 6.31 -0.17 8.47
C GLY A 32 5.98 -0.03 7.00
N VAL A 33 5.98 -1.14 6.27
CA VAL A 33 5.53 -1.24 4.87
C VAL A 33 4.40 -2.26 4.82
N ARG A 34 3.29 -1.89 4.18
CA ARG A 34 2.11 -2.74 3.98
C ARG A 34 2.43 -3.97 3.12
N PRO A 35 1.53 -4.97 3.07
CA PRO A 35 1.74 -6.15 2.25
C PRO A 35 1.96 -5.77 0.77
N VAL A 36 3.08 -6.20 0.22
CA VAL A 36 3.39 -6.13 -1.21
C VAL A 36 3.26 -7.54 -1.78
N GLU A 37 2.65 -7.67 -2.96
CA GLU A 37 2.53 -8.98 -3.62
C GLU A 37 3.90 -9.46 -4.08
N THR A 38 4.29 -10.70 -3.74
CA THR A 38 5.62 -11.25 -4.06
C THR A 38 5.90 -11.31 -5.56
N VAL A 39 4.86 -11.42 -6.39
CA VAL A 39 4.94 -11.40 -7.85
C VAL A 39 5.40 -10.05 -8.42
N ALA A 40 5.35 -8.97 -7.63
CA ALA A 40 5.88 -7.66 -8.01
C ALA A 40 7.42 -7.57 -7.89
N ILE A 41 8.06 -8.45 -7.11
CA ILE A 41 9.52 -8.41 -6.89
C ILE A 41 10.27 -8.44 -8.22
N GLY A 42 10.00 -9.42 -9.08
CA GLY A 42 10.68 -9.55 -10.37
C GLY A 42 10.43 -8.36 -11.32
N LEU A 43 9.27 -7.70 -11.20
CA LEU A 43 8.95 -6.51 -11.99
C LEU A 43 9.74 -5.29 -11.51
N ILE A 44 9.82 -5.08 -10.20
CA ILE A 44 10.63 -3.98 -9.61
C ILE A 44 12.11 -4.20 -9.92
N GLU A 45 12.63 -5.42 -9.77
CA GLU A 45 14.01 -5.77 -10.13
C GLU A 45 14.30 -5.57 -11.62
N ALA A 46 13.31 -5.85 -12.48
CA ALA A 46 13.40 -5.57 -13.92
C ALA A 46 13.22 -4.08 -14.26
N GLY A 47 13.08 -3.19 -13.27
CA GLY A 47 12.97 -1.74 -13.43
C GLY A 47 11.65 -1.31 -14.07
N HIS A 48 10.54 -1.93 -13.70
CA HIS A 48 9.19 -1.42 -13.99
C HIS A 48 8.87 -0.23 -13.07
N PRO A 49 8.22 0.84 -13.58
CA PRO A 49 7.74 1.93 -12.73
C PRO A 49 6.67 1.41 -11.78
N THR A 50 6.64 1.94 -10.55
CA THR A 50 5.59 1.61 -9.59
C THR A 50 4.51 2.69 -9.58
N LYS A 51 3.27 2.31 -9.30
CA LYS A 51 2.13 3.24 -9.36
C LYS A 51 2.29 4.40 -8.37
N ASN A 52 2.04 5.61 -8.83
CA ASN A 52 2.02 6.79 -7.98
C ASN A 52 0.64 7.00 -7.34
N PHE A 53 0.51 8.06 -6.53
CA PHE A 53 -0.72 8.39 -5.80
C PHE A 53 -1.96 8.52 -6.68
N HIS A 54 -1.85 8.93 -7.94
CA HIS A 54 -3.01 9.17 -8.81
C HIS A 54 -3.59 7.88 -9.42
N ILE A 55 -2.81 6.80 -9.43
CA ILE A 55 -3.22 5.51 -9.97
C ILE A 55 -3.90 4.68 -8.87
N LYS A 56 -5.24 4.66 -8.88
CA LYS A 56 -6.05 3.96 -7.86
C LYS A 56 -6.39 2.51 -8.22
N GLY A 57 -6.09 2.08 -9.45
CA GLY A 57 -6.27 0.71 -9.91
C GLY A 57 -5.57 -0.30 -9.00
N LYS A 58 -6.18 -1.47 -8.82
CA LYS A 58 -5.61 -2.57 -8.04
C LYS A 58 -4.72 -3.41 -8.94
N SER A 59 -3.61 -3.89 -8.38
CA SER A 59 -2.76 -4.85 -9.06
C SER A 59 -3.41 -6.21 -9.18
N ALA A 60 -3.03 -6.95 -10.21
CA ALA A 60 -3.36 -8.36 -10.34
C ALA A 60 -2.45 -9.23 -9.49
N ASN A 61 -2.97 -10.35 -9.02
CA ASN A 61 -2.22 -11.37 -8.27
C ASN A 61 -2.34 -12.77 -8.90
N TRP A 62 -2.73 -12.82 -10.18
CA TRP A 62 -2.97 -14.05 -10.93
C TRP A 62 -2.76 -13.80 -12.44
N GLY A 63 -2.60 -14.88 -13.19
CA GLY A 63 -2.50 -14.83 -14.65
C GLY A 63 -1.19 -14.23 -15.19
N PRO A 64 -1.11 -14.05 -16.53
CA PRO A 64 0.03 -13.41 -17.18
C PRO A 64 0.27 -11.96 -16.72
N GLN A 65 -0.78 -11.30 -16.26
CA GLN A 65 -0.78 -9.92 -15.80
C GLN A 65 -0.40 -9.75 -14.31
N ALA A 66 -0.13 -10.85 -13.59
CA ALA A 66 0.15 -10.79 -12.16
C ALA A 66 1.28 -9.78 -11.83
N GLY A 67 1.05 -8.95 -10.83
CA GLY A 67 1.93 -7.86 -10.41
C GLY A 67 1.70 -6.53 -11.13
N LEU A 68 0.93 -6.49 -12.22
CA LEU A 68 0.67 -5.27 -13.00
C LEU A 68 -0.71 -4.68 -12.71
N ILE A 69 -0.94 -3.44 -13.17
CA ILE A 69 -2.24 -2.75 -13.05
C ILE A 69 -3.02 -2.88 -14.36
N CYS A 70 -4.07 -3.69 -14.39
CA CYS A 70 -4.90 -3.92 -15.57
C CYS A 70 -5.85 -2.76 -15.85
N THR A 71 -6.14 -2.48 -17.12
CA THR A 71 -7.17 -1.50 -17.49
C THR A 71 -8.57 -1.99 -17.10
N ASP A 72 -8.85 -3.28 -17.34
CA ASP A 72 -10.01 -3.98 -16.82
C ASP A 72 -9.68 -4.66 -15.48
N GLN A 73 -10.29 -4.15 -14.42
CA GLN A 73 -10.10 -4.61 -13.05
C GLN A 73 -10.68 -6.01 -12.82
N ALA A 74 -11.44 -6.58 -13.76
CA ALA A 74 -11.82 -8.00 -13.73
C ALA A 74 -10.60 -8.92 -13.85
N PHE A 75 -9.47 -8.42 -14.35
CA PHE A 75 -8.18 -9.14 -14.40
C PHE A 75 -7.25 -8.82 -13.22
N SER A 76 -7.71 -8.01 -12.25
CA SER A 76 -6.98 -7.69 -11.03
C SER A 76 -7.31 -8.68 -9.90
N LYS A 77 -6.80 -8.43 -8.68
CA LYS A 77 -7.24 -9.14 -7.46
C LYS A 77 -8.73 -8.96 -7.12
N LEU A 78 -9.41 -8.05 -7.79
CA LEU A 78 -10.85 -7.80 -7.63
C LEU A 78 -11.74 -8.76 -8.43
N GLU A 79 -11.17 -9.66 -9.24
CA GLU A 79 -11.91 -10.63 -10.07
C GLU A 79 -13.02 -11.37 -9.31
N LYS A 80 -12.77 -11.80 -8.07
CA LYS A 80 -13.77 -12.46 -7.21
C LYS A 80 -15.05 -11.65 -6.97
N PHE A 81 -14.98 -10.33 -7.07
CA PHE A 81 -16.12 -9.44 -6.85
C PHE A 81 -17.01 -9.27 -8.09
N LYS A 82 -16.65 -9.88 -9.23
CA LYS A 82 -17.43 -9.79 -10.48
C LYS A 82 -18.91 -10.16 -10.30
N HIS A 83 -19.21 -11.10 -9.40
CA HIS A 83 -20.57 -11.51 -9.07
C HIS A 83 -21.01 -11.10 -7.67
N GLU A 84 -20.10 -11.06 -6.70
CA GLU A 84 -20.42 -10.80 -5.28
C GLU A 84 -20.62 -9.31 -4.96
N ALA A 85 -19.86 -8.43 -5.62
CA ALA A 85 -19.85 -6.98 -5.35
C ALA A 85 -19.47 -6.20 -6.63
N PRO A 86 -20.28 -6.28 -7.69
CA PRO A 86 -19.95 -5.71 -9.01
C PRO A 86 -19.75 -4.19 -8.96
N GLU A 87 -20.38 -3.48 -8.03
CA GLU A 87 -20.19 -2.04 -7.81
C GLU A 87 -18.75 -1.70 -7.40
N LYS A 88 -18.08 -2.57 -6.63
CA LYS A 88 -16.67 -2.39 -6.27
C LYS A 88 -15.78 -2.50 -7.49
N LEU A 89 -16.09 -3.44 -8.39
CA LEU A 89 -15.38 -3.63 -9.64
C LEU A 89 -15.60 -2.44 -10.60
N ASN A 90 -16.85 -2.01 -10.75
CA ASN A 90 -17.23 -0.88 -11.59
C ASN A 90 -16.54 0.41 -11.13
N ARG A 91 -16.54 0.68 -9.82
CA ARG A 91 -15.84 1.84 -9.26
C ARG A 91 -14.33 1.79 -9.53
N ALA A 92 -13.72 0.61 -9.45
CA ALA A 92 -12.30 0.46 -9.75
C ALA A 92 -12.02 0.70 -11.25
N ASN A 93 -12.89 0.22 -12.14
CA ASN A 93 -12.81 0.48 -13.57
C ASN A 93 -13.00 1.97 -13.90
N GLU A 94 -13.94 2.66 -13.25
CA GLU A 94 -14.13 4.10 -13.37
C GLU A 94 -12.88 4.87 -12.93
N GLN A 95 -12.24 4.47 -11.82
CA GLN A 95 -10.99 5.07 -11.36
C GLN A 95 -9.84 4.92 -12.37
N VAL A 96 -9.78 3.78 -13.06
CA VAL A 96 -8.78 3.54 -14.12
C VAL A 96 -9.11 4.36 -15.38
N ALA A 97 -10.38 4.41 -15.79
CA ALA A 97 -10.79 5.26 -16.91
C ALA A 97 -10.51 6.75 -16.63
N ASP A 98 -10.71 7.18 -15.37
CA ASP A 98 -10.42 8.54 -14.92
C ASP A 98 -8.94 8.88 -14.94
N CYS A 99 -8.06 7.96 -14.50
CA CYS A 99 -6.62 8.21 -14.52
C CYS A 99 -6.09 8.32 -15.95
N ILE A 100 -6.61 7.49 -16.88
CA ILE A 100 -6.29 7.60 -18.31
C ILE A 100 -6.80 8.94 -18.87
N ARG A 101 -8.04 9.33 -18.57
CA ARG A 101 -8.63 10.58 -19.05
C ARG A 101 -7.88 11.82 -18.55
N LYS A 102 -7.29 11.74 -17.36
CA LYS A 102 -6.47 12.81 -16.76
C LYS A 102 -5.01 12.80 -17.22
N ASN A 103 -4.60 11.82 -18.02
CA ASN A 103 -3.22 11.57 -18.43
C ASN A 103 -2.27 11.24 -17.25
N ASP A 104 -2.80 10.65 -16.18
CA ASP A 104 -1.97 10.13 -15.08
C ASP A 104 -1.29 8.79 -15.45
N ALA A 105 -1.86 8.09 -16.45
CA ALA A 105 -1.32 6.86 -17.06
C ALA A 105 -1.92 6.67 -18.47
N VAL A 106 -1.38 5.73 -19.23
CA VAL A 106 -1.92 5.27 -20.51
C VAL A 106 -2.17 3.77 -20.50
N ALA A 107 -3.11 3.31 -21.33
CA ALA A 107 -3.29 1.88 -21.61
C ALA A 107 -2.25 1.42 -22.65
N ILE A 108 -1.58 0.31 -22.36
CA ILE A 108 -0.71 -0.39 -23.31
C ILE A 108 -1.09 -1.88 -23.35
N PRO A 109 -0.91 -2.55 -24.50
CA PRO A 109 -1.05 -4.00 -24.55
C PRO A 109 -0.02 -4.69 -23.64
N LEU A 110 -0.43 -5.76 -22.98
CA LEU A 110 0.43 -6.57 -22.13
C LEU A 110 1.42 -7.36 -22.98
N GLU A 111 2.69 -7.07 -22.78
CA GLU A 111 3.81 -7.83 -23.31
C GLU A 111 4.60 -8.43 -22.15
N ILE A 112 4.84 -9.74 -22.19
CA ILE A 112 5.68 -10.43 -21.20
C ILE A 112 6.83 -11.15 -21.89
N SER A 113 8.02 -11.11 -21.27
CA SER A 113 9.18 -11.86 -21.74
C SER A 113 9.07 -13.35 -21.41
N GLN A 114 9.84 -14.18 -22.11
CA GLN A 114 10.00 -15.61 -21.82
C GLN A 114 10.49 -15.84 -20.38
N ASN A 115 11.35 -14.97 -19.86
CA ASN A 115 11.79 -15.02 -18.46
C ASN A 115 10.62 -14.78 -17.50
N ARG A 116 9.82 -13.74 -17.74
CA ARG A 116 8.65 -13.43 -16.91
C ARG A 116 7.62 -14.56 -16.97
N LEU A 117 7.39 -15.14 -18.14
CA LEU A 117 6.53 -16.31 -18.30
C LEU A 117 7.01 -17.47 -17.41
N GLY A 118 8.30 -17.82 -17.46
CA GLY A 118 8.90 -18.86 -16.61
C GLY A 118 8.80 -18.55 -15.11
N GLU A 119 8.97 -17.28 -14.73
CA GLU A 119 8.76 -16.83 -13.35
C GLU A 119 7.30 -17.05 -12.89
N LEU A 120 6.32 -16.63 -13.71
CA LEU A 120 4.90 -16.79 -13.41
C LEU A 120 4.48 -18.25 -13.30
N MET A 121 5.06 -19.14 -14.12
CA MET A 121 4.87 -20.59 -13.99
C MET A 121 5.42 -21.12 -12.66
N ARG A 122 6.66 -20.74 -12.30
CA ARG A 122 7.29 -21.16 -11.03
C ARG A 122 6.52 -20.65 -9.80
N LEU A 123 5.92 -19.48 -9.91
CA LEU A 123 5.05 -18.90 -8.87
C LEU A 123 3.62 -19.47 -8.86
N GLY A 124 3.26 -20.29 -9.86
CA GLY A 124 1.93 -20.91 -9.95
C GLY A 124 0.83 -19.98 -10.46
N HIS A 125 1.18 -18.84 -11.06
CA HIS A 125 0.21 -17.92 -11.69
C HIS A 125 -0.24 -18.39 -13.08
N ILE A 126 0.51 -19.31 -13.70
CA ILE A 126 0.16 -20.04 -14.91
C ILE A 126 0.03 -21.52 -14.55
N VAL A 127 -1.12 -22.12 -14.82
CA VAL A 127 -1.51 -23.45 -14.31
C VAL A 127 -1.28 -24.53 -15.37
N GLU A 128 -1.56 -24.22 -16.64
CA GLU A 128 -1.32 -25.14 -17.75
C GLU A 128 -0.68 -24.37 -18.91
N LEU A 129 0.32 -24.98 -19.54
CA LEU A 129 0.99 -24.46 -20.72
C LEU A 129 0.90 -25.51 -21.82
N ALA A 130 0.49 -25.11 -23.02
CA ALA A 130 0.51 -26.00 -24.17
C ALA A 130 1.96 -26.48 -24.42
N PRO A 131 2.17 -27.78 -24.71
CA PRO A 131 3.50 -28.36 -24.81
C PRO A 131 4.32 -27.82 -26.00
N THR A 132 3.64 -27.24 -26.98
CA THR A 132 4.24 -26.72 -28.21
C THR A 132 3.56 -25.44 -28.63
N GLU A 133 4.37 -24.47 -29.02
CA GLU A 133 3.93 -23.27 -29.73
C GLU A 133 3.43 -23.64 -31.13
N LYS A 134 2.32 -23.05 -31.57
CA LYS A 134 1.78 -23.23 -32.94
C LYS A 134 1.69 -21.88 -33.61
N ASP A 135 2.32 -21.74 -34.78
CA ASP A 135 2.30 -20.50 -35.58
C ASP A 135 2.73 -19.23 -34.81
N GLY A 136 3.69 -19.36 -33.88
CA GLY A 136 4.14 -18.25 -33.06
C GLY A 136 3.22 -17.91 -31.87
N ILE A 137 2.24 -18.78 -31.58
CA ILE A 137 1.24 -18.62 -30.52
C ILE A 137 1.42 -19.70 -29.46
N LEU A 138 1.54 -19.24 -28.23
CA LEU A 138 1.64 -20.04 -27.03
C LEU A 138 0.32 -19.96 -26.25
N SER A 139 -0.39 -21.07 -26.08
CA SER A 139 -1.63 -21.12 -25.31
C SER A 139 -1.37 -21.58 -23.88
N PHE A 140 -2.00 -20.93 -22.90
CA PHE A 140 -1.90 -21.29 -21.50
C PHE A 140 -3.15 -20.90 -20.72
N SER A 141 -3.28 -21.42 -19.50
CA SER A 141 -4.40 -21.13 -18.62
C SER A 141 -3.96 -20.66 -17.24
N SER A 142 -4.84 -19.94 -16.56
CA SER A 142 -4.61 -19.45 -15.20
C SER A 142 -5.90 -19.47 -14.39
N LYS A 143 -5.79 -19.56 -13.07
CA LYS A 143 -6.94 -19.48 -12.16
C LYS A 143 -7.06 -18.08 -11.56
N GLY A 144 -8.23 -17.48 -11.68
CA GLY A 144 -8.56 -16.23 -10.98
C GLY A 144 -8.77 -16.44 -9.48
N PRO A 145 -8.83 -15.36 -8.69
CA PRO A 145 -9.20 -15.37 -7.27
C PRO A 145 -10.46 -16.18 -6.95
N SER A 146 -11.47 -16.17 -7.82
CA SER A 146 -12.71 -16.97 -7.75
C SER A 146 -12.51 -18.48 -8.00
N GLN A 147 -11.29 -18.92 -8.31
CA GLN A 147 -10.94 -20.26 -8.82
C GLN A 147 -11.41 -20.56 -10.24
N GLN A 148 -12.06 -19.61 -10.93
CA GLN A 148 -12.40 -19.74 -12.34
C GLN A 148 -11.13 -19.85 -13.20
N VAL A 149 -11.16 -20.75 -14.18
CA VAL A 149 -10.06 -20.93 -15.15
C VAL A 149 -10.28 -20.01 -16.35
N TYR A 150 -9.22 -19.31 -16.75
CA TYR A 150 -9.18 -18.42 -17.89
C TYR A 150 -8.10 -18.89 -18.87
N ALA A 151 -8.43 -18.88 -20.16
CA ALA A 151 -7.49 -19.19 -21.23
C ALA A 151 -6.85 -17.91 -21.77
N PHE A 152 -5.55 -17.98 -22.04
CA PHE A 152 -4.75 -16.90 -22.59
C PHE A 152 -3.91 -17.41 -23.76
N GLU A 153 -3.56 -16.48 -24.64
CA GLU A 153 -2.67 -16.71 -25.77
C GLU A 153 -1.54 -15.68 -25.72
N GLY A 154 -0.32 -16.13 -25.94
CA GLY A 154 0.85 -15.27 -26.11
C GLY A 154 1.35 -15.37 -27.54
N LYS A 155 1.24 -14.29 -28.32
CA LYS A 155 1.77 -14.23 -29.68
C LYS A 155 3.14 -13.56 -29.68
N ARG A 156 4.15 -14.19 -30.27
CA ARG A 156 5.47 -13.56 -30.42
C ARG A 156 5.38 -12.24 -31.17
N THR A 157 6.06 -11.22 -30.66
CA THR A 157 6.13 -9.91 -31.33
C THR A 157 7.02 -9.94 -32.58
N SER A 158 7.97 -10.87 -32.66
CA SER A 158 8.71 -11.25 -33.88
C SER A 158 9.32 -12.66 -33.74
N PRO A 159 9.73 -13.32 -34.85
CA PRO A 159 10.33 -14.66 -34.78
C PRO A 159 11.58 -14.77 -33.90
N SER A 160 12.31 -13.67 -33.74
CA SER A 160 13.51 -13.57 -32.89
C SER A 160 13.25 -12.90 -31.54
N ALA A 161 12.02 -12.43 -31.28
CA ALA A 161 11.70 -11.77 -30.03
C ALA A 161 11.43 -12.81 -28.93
N ASP A 162 11.91 -12.47 -27.74
CA ASP A 162 11.67 -13.20 -26.50
C ASP A 162 10.40 -12.75 -25.78
N ASN A 163 9.57 -11.95 -26.44
CA ASN A 163 8.39 -11.36 -25.84
C ASN A 163 7.10 -11.82 -26.52
N TYR A 164 6.06 -11.96 -25.70
CA TYR A 164 4.73 -12.40 -26.06
C TYR A 164 3.72 -11.31 -25.78
N LEU A 165 2.99 -10.91 -26.83
CA LEU A 165 1.78 -10.10 -26.70
C LEU A 165 0.65 -10.99 -26.20
N ILE A 166 0.07 -10.63 -25.06
CA ILE A 166 -0.92 -11.46 -24.38
C ILE A 166 -2.34 -11.07 -24.76
N SER A 167 -3.17 -12.07 -25.08
CA SER A 167 -4.59 -11.92 -25.35
C SER A 167 -5.46 -12.90 -24.57
N HIS A 168 -6.70 -12.48 -24.34
CA HIS A 168 -7.78 -13.28 -23.78
C HIS A 168 -9.01 -13.13 -24.67
N GLU A 169 -9.65 -14.25 -25.06
CA GLU A 169 -10.81 -14.26 -25.96
C GLU A 169 -10.59 -13.44 -27.25
N GLY A 170 -9.39 -13.56 -27.83
CA GLY A 170 -9.00 -12.87 -29.06
C GLY A 170 -8.75 -11.36 -28.93
N LYS A 171 -8.81 -10.81 -27.71
CA LYS A 171 -8.54 -9.39 -27.43
C LYS A 171 -7.22 -9.24 -26.68
N PRO A 172 -6.36 -8.26 -27.04
CA PRO A 172 -5.19 -7.93 -26.25
C PRO A 172 -5.58 -7.62 -24.81
N LEU A 173 -4.87 -8.20 -23.84
CA LEU A 173 -5.00 -7.80 -22.46
C LEU A 173 -4.22 -6.49 -22.27
N GLU A 174 -4.80 -5.50 -21.60
CA GLU A 174 -4.18 -4.19 -21.46
C GLU A 174 -3.84 -3.89 -19.99
N VAL A 175 -2.73 -3.17 -19.82
CA VAL A 175 -2.19 -2.73 -18.53
C VAL A 175 -1.82 -1.25 -18.60
N LEU A 176 -1.72 -0.61 -17.43
CA LEU A 176 -1.31 0.78 -17.35
C LEU A 176 0.21 0.95 -17.46
N ALA A 177 0.64 2.03 -18.10
CA ALA A 177 2.01 2.52 -18.14
C ALA A 177 2.04 4.05 -17.97
N GLU A 178 3.20 4.63 -17.65
CA GLU A 178 3.32 6.10 -17.57
C GLU A 178 3.18 6.78 -18.94
N HIS A 179 3.71 6.15 -19.99
CA HIS A 179 3.62 6.65 -21.36
C HIS A 179 3.61 5.48 -22.36
N THR A 180 3.18 5.77 -23.59
CA THR A 180 3.16 4.77 -24.68
C THR A 180 4.58 4.29 -24.96
N GLY A 181 4.75 2.96 -25.11
CA GLY A 181 6.07 2.33 -25.30
C GLY A 181 6.93 2.24 -24.03
N GLY A 182 6.44 2.73 -22.89
CA GLY A 182 7.06 2.52 -21.58
C GLY A 182 6.76 1.14 -21.01
N LYS A 183 7.38 0.84 -19.87
CA LYS A 183 7.08 -0.38 -19.11
C LYS A 183 5.75 -0.26 -18.37
N ALA A 184 5.06 -1.38 -18.23
CA ALA A 184 3.84 -1.46 -17.46
C ALA A 184 4.09 -1.17 -15.97
N LEU A 185 3.14 -0.48 -15.33
CA LEU A 185 3.16 -0.11 -13.93
C LEU A 185 2.95 -1.35 -13.04
N THR A 186 3.74 -1.42 -11.96
CA THR A 186 3.61 -2.43 -10.91
C THR A 186 3.23 -1.80 -9.56
N ALA A 187 3.10 -2.63 -8.53
CA ALA A 187 2.78 -2.18 -7.17
C ALA A 187 3.97 -1.44 -6.55
N ASP A 188 3.67 -0.42 -5.77
CA ASP A 188 4.60 0.33 -4.94
C ASP A 188 4.66 -0.22 -3.51
N TYR A 189 5.53 0.36 -2.69
CA TYR A 189 5.69 0.11 -1.27
C TYR A 189 4.86 1.13 -0.50
N ASP A 190 3.60 0.78 -0.29
CA ASP A 190 2.70 1.50 0.59
C ASP A 190 3.26 1.52 2.02
N LEU A 191 3.64 2.70 2.54
CA LEU A 191 4.07 2.82 3.92
C LEU A 191 2.88 2.55 4.86
N HIS A 192 3.08 1.72 5.88
CA HIS A 192 2.14 1.54 6.97
C HIS A 192 2.26 2.68 7.99
N MET A 193 3.49 2.98 8.43
CA MET A 193 3.80 4.06 9.36
C MET A 193 5.29 4.42 9.31
N VAL A 194 5.62 5.63 9.74
CA VAL A 194 6.96 6.02 10.21
C VAL A 194 6.81 6.55 11.62
N ALA A 195 7.43 5.89 12.60
CA ALA A 195 7.31 6.23 14.01
C ALA A 195 8.69 6.62 14.57
N PRO A 196 8.98 7.92 14.72
CA PRO A 196 10.27 8.36 15.25
C PRO A 196 10.38 8.08 16.75
N HIS A 197 11.62 8.01 17.24
CA HIS A 197 11.87 8.10 18.66
C HIS A 197 11.41 9.46 19.21
N LEU A 198 10.93 9.51 20.46
CA LEU A 198 10.38 10.71 21.09
C LEU A 198 11.40 11.85 21.22
N SER A 199 12.70 11.55 21.24
CA SER A 199 13.74 12.59 21.21
C SER A 199 13.75 13.40 19.92
N ASP A 200 13.26 12.80 18.83
CA ASP A 200 13.28 13.38 17.49
C ASP A 200 11.89 13.83 17.03
N TYR A 201 10.85 13.57 17.84
CA TYR A 201 9.48 13.99 17.57
C TYR A 201 9.34 15.51 17.64
N GLY A 202 8.71 16.11 16.62
CA GLY A 202 8.58 17.55 16.56
C GLY A 202 7.58 18.06 15.52
N ALA A 203 7.83 19.27 15.02
CA ALA A 203 6.97 19.90 14.00
C ALA A 203 6.88 19.06 12.71
N GLU A 204 7.94 18.33 12.37
CA GLU A 204 8.02 17.47 11.19
C GLU A 204 7.04 16.28 11.22
N ASP A 205 6.48 15.96 12.38
CA ASP A 205 5.55 14.84 12.59
C ASP A 205 4.09 15.23 12.53
N LYS A 206 3.79 16.53 12.40
CA LYS A 206 2.42 17.04 12.36
C LYS A 206 1.83 16.79 10.98
N LEU A 207 0.73 16.05 10.93
CA LEU A 207 -0.06 15.89 9.72
C LEU A 207 -0.75 17.22 9.36
N PRO A 208 -0.82 17.57 8.06
CA PRO A 208 -1.66 18.68 7.59
C PRO A 208 -3.13 18.54 7.99
N VAL A 209 -3.64 17.31 8.03
CA VAL A 209 -4.98 16.94 8.52
C VAL A 209 -4.85 16.04 9.75
N PRO A 210 -4.84 16.59 10.97
CA PRO A 210 -4.55 15.83 12.19
C PRO A 210 -5.59 14.77 12.55
N ASP A 211 -6.88 15.04 12.29
CA ASP A 211 -7.96 14.09 12.56
C ASP A 211 -8.01 12.94 11.54
N VAL A 212 -7.15 12.98 10.51
CA VAL A 212 -7.01 12.01 9.41
C VAL A 212 -8.24 11.91 8.50
N ALA A 213 -9.45 11.87 9.05
CA ALA A 213 -10.69 11.79 8.30
C ALA A 213 -11.76 12.75 8.83
N HIS A 214 -12.59 13.26 7.93
CA HIS A 214 -13.67 14.21 8.24
C HIS A 214 -14.69 13.62 9.23
N SER A 215 -14.96 12.32 9.13
CA SER A 215 -15.80 11.58 10.08
C SER A 215 -15.25 11.60 11.51
N VAL A 216 -13.93 11.59 11.67
CA VAL A 216 -13.27 11.65 12.99
C VAL A 216 -13.39 13.05 13.59
N LEU A 217 -13.18 14.09 12.77
CA LEU A 217 -13.39 15.47 13.20
C LEU A 217 -14.83 15.70 13.66
N THR A 218 -15.80 15.32 12.81
CA THR A 218 -17.22 15.54 13.09
C THR A 218 -17.66 14.79 14.34
N GLN A 219 -17.28 13.51 14.48
CA GLN A 219 -17.55 12.73 15.69
C GLN A 219 -16.96 13.36 16.96
N ARG A 220 -15.73 13.89 16.89
CA ARG A 220 -15.10 14.57 18.02
C ARG A 220 -15.85 15.84 18.41
N VAL A 221 -16.19 16.68 17.43
CA VAL A 221 -16.93 17.94 17.67
C VAL A 221 -18.33 17.65 18.21
N ASP A 222 -19.01 16.63 17.69
CA ASP A 222 -20.32 16.20 18.17
C ASP A 222 -20.26 15.65 19.60
N SER A 223 -19.16 14.99 19.98
CA SER A 223 -18.94 14.57 21.36
C SER A 223 -18.87 15.76 22.32
N TYR A 224 -18.22 16.85 21.94
CA TYR A 224 -18.22 18.09 22.75
C TYR A 224 -19.62 18.68 22.88
N ARG A 225 -20.41 18.70 21.80
CA ARG A 225 -21.82 19.13 21.82
C ARG A 225 -22.64 18.31 22.82
N GLN A 226 -22.48 16.99 22.81
CA GLN A 226 -23.24 16.07 23.67
C GLN A 226 -22.91 16.23 25.16
N HIS A 227 -21.66 16.59 25.50
CA HIS A 227 -21.21 16.81 26.88
C HIS A 227 -21.34 18.27 27.33
N HIS A 228 -21.87 19.15 26.48
CA HIS A 228 -22.14 20.54 26.83
C HIS A 228 -23.36 20.64 27.75
N SER A 229 -23.35 21.57 28.72
CA SER A 229 -24.45 21.75 29.68
C SER A 229 -25.78 22.13 29.01
N ASP A 230 -25.72 22.77 27.85
CA ASP A 230 -26.84 23.00 26.96
C ASP A 230 -26.46 22.59 25.51
N PRO A 231 -26.78 21.36 25.08
CA PRO A 231 -26.42 20.87 23.75
C PRO A 231 -27.08 21.64 22.60
N LYS A 232 -28.24 22.27 22.84
CA LYS A 232 -28.96 23.05 21.80
C LYS A 232 -28.32 24.41 21.59
N ALA A 233 -27.70 24.98 22.61
CA ALA A 233 -26.97 26.25 22.54
C ALA A 233 -25.51 26.09 22.08
N TYR A 234 -24.98 24.86 22.00
CA TYR A 234 -23.59 24.65 21.60
C TYR A 234 -23.35 25.03 20.14
N GLN A 235 -22.37 25.92 19.94
CA GLN A 235 -21.90 26.33 18.63
C GLN A 235 -20.53 25.71 18.37
N VAL A 236 -20.32 25.21 17.15
CA VAL A 236 -19.00 24.73 16.73
C VAL A 236 -18.03 25.91 16.79
N PRO A 237 -16.85 25.77 17.41
CA PRO A 237 -15.86 26.83 17.43
C PRO A 237 -15.55 27.33 16.03
N MET A 238 -15.45 28.65 15.84
CA MET A 238 -15.22 29.27 14.54
C MET A 238 -13.99 28.70 13.82
N ALA A 239 -12.94 28.34 14.57
CA ALA A 239 -11.72 27.73 14.04
C ALA A 239 -11.93 26.32 13.43
N LEU A 240 -13.06 25.66 13.71
CA LEU A 240 -13.39 24.31 13.24
C LEU A 240 -14.61 24.27 12.30
N SER A 241 -15.38 25.35 12.18
CA SER A 241 -16.69 25.34 11.49
C SER A 241 -16.57 25.00 10.01
N ALA A 242 -15.63 25.61 9.27
CA ALA A 242 -15.46 25.32 7.83
C ALA A 242 -15.11 23.85 7.56
N ASP A 243 -14.17 23.30 8.34
CA ASP A 243 -13.76 21.90 8.26
C ASP A 243 -14.88 20.95 8.68
N TYR A 244 -15.64 21.30 9.71
CA TYR A 244 -16.76 20.49 10.20
C TYR A 244 -17.88 20.40 9.16
N GLU A 245 -18.19 21.51 8.50
CA GLU A 245 -19.30 21.61 7.53
C GLU A 245 -18.95 21.03 6.15
N SER A 246 -17.68 21.09 5.73
CA SER A 246 -17.25 20.72 4.38
C SER A 246 -16.12 19.70 4.38
N PRO A 247 -16.38 18.44 3.97
CA PRO A 247 -15.32 17.47 3.72
C PRO A 247 -14.29 17.96 2.70
N LEU A 248 -14.72 18.74 1.71
CA LEU A 248 -13.81 19.29 0.70
C LEU A 248 -12.80 20.26 1.31
N HIS A 249 -13.27 21.20 2.15
CA HIS A 249 -12.40 22.13 2.87
C HIS A 249 -11.50 21.39 3.87
N PHE A 250 -12.02 20.37 4.54
CA PHE A 250 -11.22 19.56 5.47
C PHE A 250 -10.01 18.90 4.81
N TYR A 251 -10.20 18.28 3.63
CA TYR A 251 -9.14 17.58 2.90
C TYR A 251 -8.30 18.48 1.99
N GLU A 252 -8.65 19.76 1.81
CA GLU A 252 -7.88 20.68 0.93
C GLU A 252 -6.43 20.89 1.38
N LYS A 253 -6.15 20.60 2.66
CA LYS A 253 -4.84 20.71 3.30
C LYS A 253 -3.91 19.55 2.93
N GLU A 254 -4.44 18.47 2.36
CA GLU A 254 -3.62 17.36 1.88
C GLU A 254 -2.77 17.78 0.68
N ASP A 255 -1.61 17.13 0.55
CA ASP A 255 -0.79 17.27 -0.63
C ASP A 255 -1.47 16.56 -1.81
N LYS A 256 -1.61 17.24 -2.95
CA LYS A 256 -2.30 16.68 -4.12
C LYS A 256 -1.62 15.44 -4.69
N HIS A 257 -0.32 15.26 -4.46
CA HIS A 257 0.46 14.14 -5.01
C HIS A 257 0.91 13.15 -3.94
N LEU A 258 0.91 13.54 -2.67
CA LEU A 258 1.38 12.70 -1.56
C LEU A 258 0.28 12.35 -0.55
N GLY A 259 -0.91 12.95 -0.64
CA GLY A 259 -1.96 12.84 0.36
C GLY A 259 -1.62 13.56 1.66
N ASN A 260 -2.16 13.08 2.77
CA ASN A 260 -1.92 13.64 4.11
C ASN A 260 -0.52 13.24 4.65
N ALA A 261 0.54 13.81 4.08
CA ALA A 261 1.93 13.55 4.43
C ALA A 261 2.51 14.65 5.33
N SER A 262 3.02 14.27 6.51
CA SER A 262 3.81 15.18 7.34
C SER A 262 5.17 15.50 6.68
N PRO A 263 5.86 16.59 7.06
CA PRO A 263 7.20 16.87 6.56
C PRO A 263 8.20 15.70 6.70
N ARG A 264 8.18 14.97 7.83
CA ARG A 264 9.01 13.76 8.01
C ARG A 264 8.68 12.68 7.00
N ILE A 265 7.40 12.44 6.72
CA ILE A 265 7.00 11.45 5.72
C ILE A 265 7.54 11.85 4.34
N LYS A 266 7.45 13.12 3.95
CA LYS A 266 8.04 13.60 2.67
C LYS A 266 9.55 13.34 2.62
N GLN A 267 10.27 13.66 3.70
CA GLN A 267 11.71 13.40 3.81
C GLN A 267 12.03 11.89 3.75
N MET A 268 11.20 11.03 4.35
CA MET A 268 11.40 9.57 4.29
C MET A 268 11.10 8.98 2.93
N ILE A 269 10.10 9.48 2.21
CA ILE A 269 9.86 9.08 0.83
C ILE A 269 11.12 9.35 -0.02
N ASP A 270 11.69 10.55 0.09
CA ASP A 270 12.89 10.92 -0.67
C ASP A 270 14.11 10.08 -0.24
N LEU A 271 14.36 9.93 1.06
CA LEU A 271 15.48 9.15 1.58
C LEU A 271 15.40 7.68 1.21
N ILE A 272 14.21 7.06 1.35
CA ILE A 272 13.98 5.66 1.00
C ILE A 272 14.23 5.45 -0.49
N ASN A 273 13.60 6.22 -1.37
CA ASN A 273 13.81 6.06 -2.80
C ASN A 273 15.28 6.27 -3.19
N HIS A 274 15.93 7.31 -2.65
CA HIS A 274 17.34 7.56 -2.93
C HIS A 274 18.24 6.37 -2.53
N ARG A 275 17.99 5.77 -1.36
CA ARG A 275 18.81 4.65 -0.84
C ARG A 275 18.50 3.31 -1.50
N LEU A 276 17.26 3.07 -1.91
CA LEU A 276 16.86 1.80 -2.51
C LEU A 276 17.13 1.73 -4.00
N VAL A 277 16.78 2.79 -4.72
CA VAL A 277 16.75 2.78 -6.18
C VAL A 277 17.61 3.88 -6.81
N GLY A 278 18.04 4.89 -6.05
CA GLY A 278 18.87 5.98 -6.54
C GLY A 278 18.18 6.75 -7.68
N ASN A 279 18.69 6.62 -8.90
CA ASN A 279 18.11 7.20 -10.12
C ASN A 279 17.13 6.25 -10.85
N GLY A 280 16.87 5.07 -10.29
CA GLY A 280 15.89 4.12 -10.79
C GLY A 280 14.45 4.50 -10.43
N GLU A 281 13.53 3.61 -10.76
CA GLU A 281 12.09 3.81 -10.55
C GLU A 281 11.75 3.89 -9.06
N LYS A 282 11.05 4.95 -8.66
CA LYS A 282 10.60 5.13 -7.27
C LYS A 282 9.71 3.98 -6.85
N VAL A 283 9.85 3.57 -5.58
CA VAL A 283 9.08 2.49 -4.96
C VAL A 283 8.19 2.98 -3.83
N VAL A 284 8.39 4.18 -3.28
CA VAL A 284 7.45 4.80 -2.33
C VAL A 284 6.97 6.12 -2.91
N HIS A 285 5.66 6.37 -2.94
CA HIS A 285 5.12 7.55 -3.61
C HIS A 285 4.33 8.51 -2.74
N HIS A 286 3.80 8.08 -1.61
CA HIS A 286 2.83 8.89 -0.87
C HIS A 286 2.86 8.64 0.64
N ASN A 287 1.92 9.28 1.34
CA ASN A 287 1.76 9.20 2.77
C ASN A 287 1.65 7.77 3.28
N ALA A 288 1.97 7.60 4.57
CA ALA A 288 1.75 6.35 5.26
C ALA A 288 0.26 6.15 5.62
N ASP A 289 -0.16 4.90 5.69
CA ASP A 289 -1.53 4.51 6.07
C ASP A 289 -1.90 5.05 7.46
N SER A 290 -0.93 5.27 8.35
CA SER A 290 -1.12 5.90 9.67
C SER A 290 -1.75 7.30 9.61
N GLY A 291 -1.67 7.98 8.47
CA GLY A 291 -2.27 9.30 8.25
C GLY A 291 -3.31 9.34 7.12
N SER A 292 -3.70 8.18 6.55
CA SER A 292 -4.57 8.13 5.36
C SER A 292 -6.06 8.04 5.71
N PRO A 293 -6.94 8.91 5.17
CA PRO A 293 -8.39 8.75 5.32
C PRO A 293 -8.96 7.54 4.58
N ALA A 294 -8.20 6.98 3.63
CA ALA A 294 -8.62 5.89 2.74
C ALA A 294 -8.03 4.54 3.16
N THR A 295 -7.71 4.36 4.46
CA THR A 295 -7.18 3.09 4.96
C THR A 295 -8.14 1.93 4.70
N ASP A 296 -7.57 0.80 4.29
CA ASP A 296 -8.23 -0.50 4.23
C ASP A 296 -7.53 -1.40 5.23
N VAL A 297 -8.09 -1.49 6.43
CA VAL A 297 -7.51 -2.17 7.59
C VAL A 297 -7.21 -3.64 7.28
N ALA A 298 -8.06 -4.31 6.50
CA ALA A 298 -7.84 -5.70 6.12
C ALA A 298 -6.63 -5.88 5.20
N ALA A 299 -6.20 -4.82 4.51
CA ALA A 299 -5.04 -4.79 3.65
C ALA A 299 -3.79 -4.24 4.36
N ASN A 300 -3.79 -4.10 5.69
CA ASN A 300 -2.59 -3.72 6.46
C ASN A 300 -1.73 -4.92 6.85
N TYR A 301 -2.22 -6.15 6.69
CA TYR A 301 -1.51 -7.36 7.13
C TYR A 301 -1.39 -8.44 6.04
N PRO A 302 -0.28 -9.19 6.02
CA PRO A 302 0.90 -9.04 6.88
C PRO A 302 1.82 -7.88 6.44
N ALA A 303 2.19 -6.99 7.36
CA ALA A 303 3.11 -5.88 7.10
C ALA A 303 4.56 -6.25 7.44
N THR A 304 5.52 -5.69 6.70
CA THR A 304 6.96 -5.81 7.02
C THR A 304 7.41 -4.57 7.78
N PHE A 305 8.05 -4.78 8.92
CA PHE A 305 8.55 -3.73 9.79
C PHE A 305 10.08 -3.75 9.87
N PHE A 306 10.64 -2.56 9.82
CA PHE A 306 12.06 -2.26 9.97
C PHE A 306 12.23 -1.45 11.24
N LEU A 307 12.84 -2.06 12.24
CA LEU A 307 13.06 -1.47 13.55
C LEU A 307 14.50 -0.95 13.64
N PRO A 308 14.72 0.19 14.29
CA PRO A 308 16.07 0.73 14.52
C PRO A 308 16.91 -0.19 15.41
N THR A 309 16.25 -0.94 16.29
CA THR A 309 16.82 -1.96 17.17
C THR A 309 15.73 -3.00 17.47
N LYS A 310 16.13 -4.16 17.96
CA LYS A 310 15.18 -5.18 18.43
C LYS A 310 14.23 -4.61 19.50
N LEU A 311 12.93 -4.81 19.33
CA LEU A 311 11.90 -4.38 20.28
C LEU A 311 11.14 -5.59 20.82
N GLY A 312 11.40 -5.95 22.08
CA GLY A 312 10.77 -7.12 22.70
C GLY A 312 11.10 -8.41 21.92
N ARG A 313 10.06 -9.10 21.41
CA ARG A 313 10.24 -10.30 20.57
C ARG A 313 10.50 -10.01 19.10
N PHE A 314 10.31 -8.76 18.66
CA PHE A 314 10.40 -8.37 17.26
C PHE A 314 11.84 -8.03 16.91
N ASP A 315 12.43 -8.81 16.00
CA ASP A 315 13.74 -8.55 15.42
C ASP A 315 13.71 -7.30 14.53
N GLU A 316 14.89 -6.77 14.18
CA GLU A 316 15.06 -5.51 13.43
C GLU A 316 14.38 -5.53 12.05
N ILE A 317 14.20 -6.71 11.48
CA ILE A 317 13.36 -6.92 10.30
C ILE A 317 12.38 -8.03 10.66
N CYS A 318 11.11 -7.67 10.80
CA CYS A 318 10.06 -8.60 11.22
C CYS A 318 8.79 -8.43 10.40
N MET A 319 7.93 -9.45 10.41
CA MET A 319 6.58 -9.35 9.86
C MET A 319 5.57 -9.29 11.00
N ILE A 320 4.52 -8.50 10.79
CA ILE A 320 3.38 -8.35 11.68
C ILE A 320 2.17 -8.90 10.93
N HIS A 321 1.65 -10.03 11.40
CA HIS A 321 0.68 -10.83 10.66
C HIS A 321 -0.78 -10.45 10.90
N ASP A 322 -1.07 -9.77 12.00
CA ASP A 322 -2.41 -9.36 12.36
C ASP A 322 -2.42 -8.17 13.34
N SER A 323 -3.61 -7.71 13.68
CA SER A 323 -3.86 -6.61 14.61
C SER A 323 -3.39 -6.87 16.04
N LYS A 324 -3.30 -8.13 16.48
CA LYS A 324 -2.81 -8.49 17.81
C LYS A 324 -1.31 -8.32 17.89
N GLU A 325 -0.59 -8.82 16.88
CA GLU A 325 0.85 -8.59 16.76
C GLU A 325 1.17 -7.10 16.62
N MET A 326 0.35 -6.36 15.87
CA MET A 326 0.48 -4.89 15.77
C MET A 326 0.30 -4.22 17.13
N ALA A 327 -0.75 -4.58 17.87
CA ALA A 327 -0.98 -4.02 19.21
C ALA A 327 0.20 -4.30 20.17
N GLU A 328 0.80 -5.49 20.09
CA GLU A 328 1.99 -5.85 20.85
C GLU A 328 3.21 -5.01 20.45
N LEU A 329 3.47 -4.84 19.15
CA LEU A 329 4.55 -4.00 18.64
C LEU A 329 4.35 -2.54 19.06
N VAL A 330 3.15 -1.99 18.85
CA VAL A 330 2.79 -0.61 19.23
C VAL A 330 3.03 -0.38 20.72
N LYS A 331 2.60 -1.33 21.58
CA LYS A 331 2.83 -1.23 23.02
C LYS A 331 4.32 -1.21 23.34
N THR A 332 5.07 -2.15 22.76
CA THR A 332 6.51 -2.31 23.00
C THR A 332 7.28 -1.07 22.52
N ALA A 333 6.97 -0.54 21.35
CA ALA A 333 7.55 0.67 20.79
C ALA A 333 7.26 1.90 21.68
N LYS A 334 6.00 2.10 22.10
CA LYS A 334 5.63 3.19 23.01
C LYS A 334 6.34 3.10 24.36
N ASP A 335 6.50 1.88 24.90
CA ASP A 335 7.23 1.63 26.14
C ASP A 335 8.75 1.83 25.97
N SER A 336 9.26 1.73 24.74
CA SER A 336 10.67 1.91 24.38
C SER A 336 11.00 3.32 23.88
N GLY A 337 10.08 4.28 24.05
CA GLY A 337 10.34 5.69 23.75
C GLY A 337 9.97 6.15 22.34
N TYR A 338 9.21 5.37 21.55
CA TYR A 338 8.79 5.78 20.21
C TYR A 338 7.44 6.49 20.20
N HIS A 339 7.31 7.53 19.39
CA HIS A 339 6.03 8.13 19.03
C HIS A 339 5.43 7.34 17.87
N VAL A 340 4.45 6.49 18.18
CA VAL A 340 3.77 5.68 17.17
C VAL A 340 2.52 6.41 16.67
N PRO A 341 2.47 6.90 15.41
CA PRO A 341 1.27 7.47 14.84
C PRO A 341 0.25 6.36 14.60
N LEU A 342 -0.96 6.55 15.11
CA LEU A 342 -2.06 5.59 14.99
C LEU A 342 -3.18 6.25 14.21
N ASN A 343 -3.56 5.64 13.07
CA ASN A 343 -4.72 6.10 12.33
C ASN A 343 -5.98 5.84 13.17
N PRO A 344 -6.83 6.85 13.44
CA PRO A 344 -8.06 6.66 14.22
C PRO A 344 -9.05 5.67 13.60
N LEU A 345 -8.90 5.33 12.32
CA LEU A 345 -9.72 4.36 11.59
C LEU A 345 -9.22 2.92 11.67
N TRP A 346 -8.06 2.66 12.29
CA TRP A 346 -7.56 1.30 12.54
C TRP A 346 -8.35 0.59 13.63
N GLU A 347 -8.04 -0.68 13.86
CA GLU A 347 -8.70 -1.52 14.85
C GLU A 347 -8.62 -0.92 16.25
N LYS A 348 -9.74 -0.98 16.99
CA LYS A 348 -9.86 -0.47 18.37
C LYS A 348 -8.76 -1.00 19.29
N GLU A 349 -8.38 -2.26 19.14
CA GLU A 349 -7.34 -2.89 19.95
C GLU A 349 -5.94 -2.32 19.71
N VAL A 350 -5.68 -1.76 18.52
CA VAL A 350 -4.42 -1.09 18.17
C VAL A 350 -4.47 0.37 18.63
N VAL A 351 -5.54 1.11 18.27
CA VAL A 351 -5.64 2.56 18.55
C VAL A 351 -5.78 2.90 20.04
N SER A 352 -6.28 1.95 20.85
CA SER A 352 -6.45 2.14 22.30
C SER A 352 -5.17 1.93 23.13
N ILE A 353 -4.08 1.46 22.51
CA ILE A 353 -2.84 1.16 23.22
C ILE A 353 -2.21 2.42 23.81
N LYS A 354 -2.02 2.39 25.14
CA LYS A 354 -1.35 3.43 25.93
C LYS A 354 0.01 2.91 26.41
N ARG A 355 0.99 3.81 26.51
CA ARG A 355 2.27 3.52 27.16
C ARG A 355 2.02 3.07 28.61
N THR A 356 2.74 2.05 29.07
CA THR A 356 2.58 1.45 30.40
C THR A 356 2.78 2.49 31.50
N GLY A 357 3.75 3.39 31.34
CA GLY A 357 3.99 4.49 32.29
C GLY A 357 2.79 5.44 32.45
N PHE A 358 2.07 5.73 31.37
CA PHE A 358 0.86 6.57 31.42
C PHE A 358 -0.28 5.85 32.15
N SER A 359 -0.50 4.58 31.82
CA SER A 359 -1.53 3.77 32.49
C SER A 359 -1.26 3.64 33.99
N LYS A 360 0.02 3.50 34.39
CA LYS A 360 0.41 3.53 35.82
C LYS A 360 0.12 4.89 36.46
N ALA A 361 0.52 5.99 35.82
CA ALA A 361 0.27 7.34 36.35
C ALA A 361 -1.24 7.61 36.52
N LEU A 362 -2.06 7.26 35.53
CA LEU A 362 -3.51 7.45 35.59
C LEU A 362 -4.16 6.68 36.75
N ARG A 363 -3.67 5.46 37.05
CA ARG A 363 -4.15 4.69 38.21
C ARG A 363 -3.83 5.39 39.52
N VAL A 364 -2.63 5.96 39.66
CA VAL A 364 -2.23 6.73 40.85
C VAL A 364 -3.13 7.96 41.00
N PHE A 365 -3.37 8.71 39.91
CA PHE A 365 -4.23 9.90 39.95
C PHE A 365 -5.71 9.60 40.22
N ASN A 366 -6.23 8.44 39.82
CA ASN A 366 -7.62 8.07 40.05
C ASN A 366 -7.86 7.38 41.41
N GLN A 367 -6.80 7.08 42.15
CA GLN A 367 -6.86 6.47 43.49
C GLN A 367 -6.67 7.48 44.63
N GLY A 368 -6.23 8.71 44.31
CA GLY A 368 -6.23 9.85 45.21
C GLY A 368 -7.38 10.78 44.90
#